data_AF-A0A941PHU3-F1
#
_entry.id   AF-A0A941PHU3-F1
#
_cell.length_a   1.000
_cell.length_b   1.000
_cell.length_c   1.000
_cell.angle_alpha   90.00
_cell.angle_beta   90.00
_cell.angle_gamma   90.00
#
_symmetry.space_group_name_H-M   'P 1'
#
loop_
_entity.id
_entity.type
_entity.pdbx_description
1 polymer ?
#
loop_
_entity_poly.entity_id
_entity_poly.type
_entity_poly.pdbx_seq_one_letter_code
_entity_poly.pdbx_strand_id
1 'polypeptide(L)'
;MTILAPDKKLLFDGPDWDFDLIKRVHEACGEIGVGEMGLDPYPNQIEVITTEQMLDAYASTGMPLFYRHWSFGKHFARNEAMYRKGYQGLAYEIVINSNPCIVYIMEENSATMQTLVIAHAGYGHSHFFKNNYVFKQWTDADGILDYLDFARGLVAKYEDRYGQEEVERVLDAAHALQSHGIHRFARKRMPDLRSEQRREEERRRHGEQLFNDLWRTLPASKRKVTSDEDARRKALLGLPEENLLYFLEKTAPRLQGWHREVLRMVRMINQYFYPQRQTKLMNEGCATYVHHRIMSRLHETGQLSDGAYMEFLHSHTNVVMQPDFDDRRFSGINPYALGFAMMNDIERICTKPTEEDREWLPDIAGNGDAYGTLRDVWANYRDESFVSQFLSPAVMRDFGFFRVVDDEDEEEMEVAAIHDERGYRKIRRALARHYDVAYSD
;
A
#
# COMPACT_ATOMS: atom_id res chain seq x y z
N MET A 1 18.43 30.21 -46.07
CA MET A 1 17.50 29.13 -45.71
C MET A 1 18.34 28.05 -45.05
N THR A 2 18.57 28.20 -43.76
CA THR A 2 19.39 27.28 -42.97
C THR A 2 18.41 26.67 -41.97
N ILE A 3 17.87 25.50 -42.32
CA ILE A 3 17.06 24.71 -41.38
C ILE A 3 18.07 24.21 -40.35
N LEU A 4 18.11 24.87 -39.20
CA LEU A 4 18.77 24.36 -38.01
C LEU A 4 18.12 23.01 -37.69
N ALA A 5 18.91 21.94 -37.69
CA ALA A 5 18.48 20.68 -37.10
C ALA A 5 18.13 20.94 -35.63
N PRO A 6 17.00 20.43 -35.10
CA PRO A 6 16.66 20.66 -33.70
C PRO A 6 17.68 19.93 -32.82
N ASP A 7 18.21 20.68 -31.84
CA ASP A 7 19.05 20.16 -30.77
C ASP A 7 18.36 18.95 -30.09
N LYS A 8 18.98 17.78 -30.19
CA LYS A 8 18.50 16.51 -29.59
C LYS A 8 18.65 16.51 -28.06
N LYS A 9 17.89 17.35 -27.36
CA LYS A 9 17.81 17.33 -25.89
C LYS A 9 16.51 16.73 -25.36
N LEU A 10 15.41 16.89 -26.11
CA LEU A 10 14.10 16.39 -25.72
C LEU A 10 14.04 14.85 -25.77
N LEU A 11 13.43 14.24 -24.76
CA LEU A 11 13.15 12.80 -24.73
C LEU A 11 12.13 12.41 -25.80
N PHE A 12 11.14 13.26 -26.03
CA PHE A 12 10.09 13.06 -27.01
C PHE A 12 9.47 14.38 -27.45
N ASP A 13 8.81 14.37 -28.61
CA ASP A 13 8.04 15.47 -29.16
C ASP A 13 6.69 14.92 -29.62
N GLY A 14 5.61 15.34 -28.94
CA GLY A 14 4.26 14.81 -29.15
C GLY A 14 3.84 13.70 -28.18
N PRO A 15 2.61 13.17 -28.33
CA PRO A 15 2.01 12.20 -27.40
C PRO A 15 2.36 10.74 -27.71
N ASP A 16 2.90 10.45 -28.90
CA ASP A 16 3.17 9.08 -29.34
C ASP A 16 4.39 8.50 -28.61
N TRP A 17 4.37 7.19 -28.37
CA TRP A 17 5.45 6.48 -27.70
C TRP A 17 5.75 5.11 -28.34
N ASP A 18 6.97 4.65 -28.15
CA ASP A 18 7.44 3.31 -28.49
C ASP A 18 8.29 2.73 -27.34
N PHE A 19 8.65 1.45 -27.43
CA PHE A 19 9.43 0.79 -26.38
C PHE A 19 10.83 1.41 -26.18
N ASP A 20 11.42 1.98 -27.22
CA ASP A 20 12.71 2.67 -27.13
C ASP A 20 12.60 3.99 -26.36
N LEU A 21 11.50 4.72 -26.53
CA LEU A 21 11.16 5.90 -25.73
C LEU A 21 10.95 5.53 -24.28
N ILE A 22 10.18 4.48 -23.98
CA ILE A 22 9.95 4.01 -22.61
C ILE A 22 11.29 3.71 -21.91
N LYS A 23 12.22 3.06 -22.61
CA LYS A 23 13.56 2.79 -22.10
C LYS A 23 14.35 4.08 -21.84
N ARG A 24 14.38 5.03 -22.78
CA ARG A 24 15.08 6.31 -22.60
C ARG A 24 14.50 7.13 -21.45
N VAL A 25 13.18 7.13 -21.31
CA VAL A 25 12.47 7.77 -20.21
C VAL A 25 12.82 7.11 -18.88
N HIS A 26 12.82 5.77 -18.83
CA HIS A 26 13.20 5.02 -17.63
C HIS A 26 14.64 5.36 -17.19
N GLU A 27 15.58 5.41 -18.13
CA GLU A 27 16.97 5.80 -17.88
C GLU A 27 17.07 7.25 -17.37
N ALA A 28 16.42 8.22 -18.03
CA ALA A 28 16.44 9.63 -17.62
C ALA A 28 15.81 9.86 -16.23
N CYS A 29 14.70 9.18 -15.94
CA CYS A 29 14.11 9.18 -14.59
C CYS A 29 15.07 8.57 -13.56
N GLY A 30 15.89 7.58 -13.94
CA GLY A 30 16.88 6.95 -13.07
C GLY A 30 18.07 7.84 -12.75
N GLU A 31 18.54 8.63 -13.71
CA GLU A 31 19.60 9.63 -13.49
C GLU A 31 19.19 10.63 -12.40
N ILE A 32 17.94 11.07 -12.40
CA ILE A 32 17.43 12.01 -11.39
C ILE A 32 17.08 11.26 -10.09
N GLY A 33 16.27 10.21 -10.17
CA GLY A 33 15.77 9.48 -8.99
C GLY A 33 16.90 8.80 -8.21
N VAL A 34 17.74 8.00 -8.87
CA VAL A 34 18.84 7.31 -8.19
C VAL A 34 20.06 8.24 -8.05
N GLY A 35 20.41 8.98 -9.10
CA GLY A 35 21.61 9.81 -9.13
C GLY A 35 21.52 11.07 -8.29
N GLU A 36 20.51 11.91 -8.50
CA GLU A 36 20.35 13.19 -7.76
C GLU A 36 19.65 12.99 -6.41
N MET A 37 18.55 12.22 -6.37
CA MET A 37 17.72 12.06 -5.17
C MET A 37 18.16 10.91 -4.26
N GLY A 38 19.09 10.05 -4.70
CA GLY A 38 19.59 8.92 -3.91
C GLY A 38 18.54 7.85 -3.61
N LEU A 39 17.52 7.69 -4.45
CA LEU A 39 16.51 6.65 -4.30
C LEU A 39 17.14 5.27 -4.53
N ASP A 40 16.63 4.28 -3.80
CA ASP A 40 16.95 2.86 -3.99
C ASP A 40 15.68 2.08 -4.33
N PRO A 41 15.24 2.03 -5.59
CA PRO A 41 14.11 1.20 -6.03
C PRO A 41 14.51 -0.27 -6.26
N TYR A 42 13.53 -1.17 -6.41
CA TYR A 42 13.77 -2.49 -6.99
C TYR A 42 14.07 -2.35 -8.50
N PRO A 43 14.74 -3.34 -9.11
CA PRO A 43 14.79 -3.43 -10.58
C PRO A 43 13.37 -3.38 -11.13
N ASN A 44 13.13 -2.53 -12.13
CA ASN A 44 11.79 -2.35 -12.69
C ASN A 44 11.55 -3.31 -13.85
N GLN A 45 10.39 -3.97 -13.85
CA GLN A 45 9.83 -4.71 -14.97
C GLN A 45 8.60 -3.96 -15.46
N ILE A 46 8.77 -3.18 -16.53
CA ILE A 46 7.69 -2.38 -17.12
C ILE A 46 6.91 -3.25 -18.11
N GLU A 47 5.60 -3.38 -17.90
CA GLU A 47 4.70 -4.14 -18.76
C GLU A 47 3.58 -3.23 -19.27
N VAL A 48 3.41 -3.17 -20.59
CA VAL A 48 2.30 -2.45 -21.22
C VAL A 48 1.07 -3.33 -21.20
N ILE A 49 -0.03 -2.80 -20.68
CA ILE A 49 -1.32 -3.51 -20.59
C ILE A 49 -2.45 -2.72 -21.25
N THR A 50 -3.45 -3.46 -21.71
CA THR A 50 -4.69 -2.89 -22.24
C THR A 50 -5.61 -2.43 -21.11
N THR A 51 -6.59 -1.59 -21.45
CA THR A 51 -7.65 -1.14 -20.54
C THR A 51 -8.42 -2.31 -19.88
N GLU A 52 -8.68 -3.39 -20.62
CA GLU A 52 -9.35 -4.59 -20.09
C GLU A 52 -8.47 -5.32 -19.06
N GLN A 53 -7.19 -5.48 -19.36
CA GLN A 53 -6.23 -6.08 -18.43
C GLN A 53 -6.07 -5.26 -17.15
N MET A 54 -6.15 -3.93 -17.24
CA MET A 54 -6.12 -3.06 -16.06
C MET A 54 -7.35 -3.24 -15.18
N LEU A 55 -8.55 -3.34 -15.79
CA LEU A 55 -9.78 -3.60 -15.04
C LEU A 55 -9.75 -4.97 -14.33
N ASP A 56 -9.18 -5.99 -14.98
CA ASP A 56 -8.97 -7.32 -14.39
C ASP A 56 -7.97 -7.28 -13.22
N ALA A 57 -6.88 -6.51 -13.38
CA ALA A 57 -5.93 -6.26 -12.31
C ALA A 57 -6.60 -5.56 -11.11
N TYR A 58 -7.48 -4.57 -11.30
CA TYR A 58 -8.23 -3.98 -10.17
C TYR A 58 -9.14 -4.95 -9.46
N ALA A 59 -9.83 -5.79 -10.21
CA ALA A 59 -10.71 -6.80 -9.64
C ALA A 59 -9.96 -7.77 -8.73
N SER A 60 -8.68 -8.03 -9.03
CA SER A 60 -7.77 -8.92 -8.30
C SER A 60 -6.83 -8.20 -7.32
N THR A 61 -7.13 -6.95 -6.94
CA THR A 61 -6.28 -6.14 -6.01
C THR A 61 -4.85 -5.92 -6.52
N GLY A 62 -4.71 -5.79 -7.84
CA GLY A 62 -3.45 -5.52 -8.54
C GLY A 62 -2.54 -6.73 -8.72
N MET A 63 -2.96 -7.94 -8.34
CA MET A 63 -2.09 -9.12 -8.36
C MET A 63 -2.23 -9.95 -9.63
N PRO A 64 -1.12 -10.31 -10.28
CA PRO A 64 -1.16 -11.21 -11.41
C PRO A 64 -1.46 -12.63 -10.90
N LEU A 65 -2.18 -13.42 -11.70
CA LEU A 65 -2.37 -14.85 -11.46
C LEU A 65 -3.13 -15.19 -10.15
N PHE A 66 -4.00 -14.30 -9.69
CA PHE A 66 -4.83 -14.59 -8.51
C PHE A 66 -5.75 -15.79 -8.76
N TYR A 67 -6.15 -16.51 -7.70
CA TYR A 67 -7.15 -17.58 -7.83
C TYR A 67 -8.53 -17.01 -8.17
N ARG A 68 -9.35 -17.83 -8.81
CA ARG A 68 -10.71 -17.44 -9.21
C ARG A 68 -11.61 -17.35 -7.98
N HIS A 69 -12.38 -16.28 -7.91
CA HIS A 69 -13.41 -16.10 -6.90
C HIS A 69 -14.49 -15.16 -7.43
N TRP A 70 -15.76 -15.43 -7.11
CA TRP A 70 -16.89 -14.65 -7.61
C TRP A 70 -16.84 -13.17 -7.16
N SER A 71 -16.26 -12.90 -5.98
CA SER A 71 -16.13 -11.53 -5.46
C SER A 71 -15.33 -10.64 -6.40
N PHE A 72 -14.25 -11.17 -7.00
CA PHE A 72 -13.44 -10.44 -7.98
C PHE A 72 -14.24 -10.12 -9.24
N GLY A 73 -15.03 -11.07 -9.76
CA GLY A 73 -15.93 -10.81 -10.89
C GLY A 73 -16.98 -9.74 -10.58
N LYS A 74 -17.50 -9.70 -9.34
CA LYS A 74 -18.39 -8.63 -8.87
C LYS A 74 -17.68 -7.27 -8.81
N HIS A 75 -16.43 -7.23 -8.35
CA HIS A 75 -15.62 -6.02 -8.34
C HIS A 75 -15.33 -5.53 -9.77
N PHE A 76 -14.97 -6.43 -10.68
CA PHE A 76 -14.77 -6.15 -12.09
C PHE A 76 -16.01 -5.49 -12.71
N ALA A 77 -17.18 -6.13 -12.60
CA ALA A 77 -18.42 -5.60 -13.19
C ALA A 77 -18.80 -4.23 -12.61
N ARG A 78 -18.53 -4.00 -11.32
CA ARG A 78 -18.74 -2.69 -10.68
C ARG A 78 -17.79 -1.64 -11.26
N ASN A 79 -16.49 -1.93 -11.32
CA ASN A 79 -15.47 -0.99 -11.79
C ASN A 79 -15.65 -0.67 -13.28
N GLU A 80 -15.92 -1.69 -14.10
CA GLU A 80 -16.24 -1.53 -15.51
C GLU A 80 -17.49 -0.64 -15.70
N ALA A 81 -18.55 -0.86 -14.92
CA ALA A 81 -19.75 -0.04 -15.01
C ALA A 81 -19.50 1.42 -14.61
N MET A 82 -18.65 1.69 -13.61
CA MET A 82 -18.27 3.05 -13.22
C MET A 82 -17.42 3.72 -14.29
N TYR A 83 -16.46 2.99 -14.88
CA TYR A 83 -15.60 3.48 -15.94
C TYR A 83 -16.39 3.80 -17.22
N ARG A 84 -17.23 2.88 -17.71
CA ARG A 84 -18.08 3.10 -18.89
C ARG A 84 -19.03 4.29 -18.75
N LYS A 85 -19.48 4.58 -17.51
CA LYS A 85 -20.34 5.73 -17.22
C LYS A 85 -19.56 7.04 -17.02
N GLY A 86 -18.23 7.01 -17.06
CA GLY A 86 -17.37 8.17 -16.82
C GLY A 86 -17.36 8.64 -15.36
N TYR A 87 -17.90 7.84 -14.42
CA TYR A 87 -17.92 8.19 -13.00
C TYR A 87 -16.57 7.94 -12.31
N GLN A 88 -15.72 7.10 -12.90
CA GLN A 88 -14.40 6.79 -12.38
C GLN A 88 -13.42 6.68 -13.56
N GLY A 89 -12.31 7.42 -13.50
CA GLY A 89 -11.18 7.22 -14.40
C GLY A 89 -10.41 5.95 -14.03
N LEU A 90 -9.69 5.37 -14.99
CA LEU A 90 -8.68 4.36 -14.68
C LEU A 90 -7.48 5.06 -14.05
N ALA A 91 -6.84 4.44 -13.05
CA ALA A 91 -5.53 4.92 -12.64
C ALA A 91 -4.56 4.69 -13.80
N TYR A 92 -3.54 5.52 -13.85
CA TYR A 92 -2.59 5.50 -14.94
C TYR A 92 -1.61 4.32 -14.85
N GLU A 93 -1.60 3.62 -13.70
CA GLU A 93 -0.65 2.58 -13.35
C GLU A 93 -1.21 1.57 -12.34
N ILE A 94 -0.56 0.39 -12.30
CA ILE A 94 -0.61 -0.54 -11.17
C ILE A 94 0.82 -1.02 -10.87
N VAL A 95 1.23 -0.90 -9.62
CA VAL A 95 2.55 -1.34 -9.15
C VAL A 95 2.43 -2.54 -8.22
N ILE A 96 3.24 -3.57 -8.47
CA ILE A 96 3.31 -4.76 -7.62
C ILE A 96 4.66 -4.78 -6.91
N ASN A 97 4.61 -4.78 -5.57
CA ASN A 97 5.78 -4.93 -4.72
C ASN A 97 6.39 -6.35 -4.83
N SER A 98 7.16 -6.54 -5.89
CA SER A 98 7.90 -7.76 -6.20
C SER A 98 9.34 -7.40 -6.55
N ASN A 99 10.22 -8.40 -6.65
CA ASN A 99 11.60 -8.20 -7.09
C ASN A 99 11.88 -9.12 -8.31
N PRO A 100 11.90 -8.59 -9.55
CA PRO A 100 11.77 -7.17 -9.92
C PRO A 100 10.37 -6.59 -9.65
N CYS A 101 10.29 -5.27 -9.44
CA CYS A 101 9.04 -4.56 -9.24
C CYS A 101 8.31 -4.43 -10.57
N ILE A 102 7.12 -5.02 -10.66
CA ILE A 102 6.29 -4.97 -11.86
C ILE A 102 5.53 -3.64 -11.88
N VAL A 103 5.67 -2.91 -12.97
CA VAL A 103 4.98 -1.63 -13.21
C VAL A 103 4.14 -1.79 -14.46
N TYR A 104 2.83 -1.83 -14.27
CA TYR A 104 1.88 -1.86 -15.37
C TYR A 104 1.57 -0.45 -15.86
N ILE A 105 1.80 -0.22 -17.15
CA ILE A 105 1.51 1.05 -17.83
C ILE A 105 0.43 0.84 -18.90
N MET A 106 -0.48 1.81 -19.05
CA MET A 106 -1.54 1.69 -20.06
C MET A 106 -1.02 1.98 -21.46
N GLU A 107 -1.51 1.23 -22.45
CA GLU A 107 -1.21 1.50 -23.86
C GLU A 107 -1.79 2.85 -24.35
N GLU A 108 -2.89 3.30 -23.75
CA GLU A 108 -3.59 4.54 -24.13
C GLU A 108 -2.92 5.81 -23.57
N ASN A 109 -1.92 5.66 -22.69
CA ASN A 109 -1.19 6.81 -22.12
C ASN A 109 -0.40 7.55 -23.21
N SER A 110 -0.37 8.89 -23.13
CA SER A 110 0.57 9.71 -23.90
C SER A 110 2.02 9.50 -23.41
N ALA A 111 3.02 9.88 -24.21
CA ALA A 111 4.42 9.86 -23.80
C ALA A 111 4.68 10.63 -22.49
N THR A 112 3.99 11.76 -22.28
CA THR A 112 4.02 12.51 -21.01
C THR A 112 3.49 11.67 -19.86
N MET A 113 2.33 11.03 -20.05
CA MET A 113 1.73 10.18 -19.02
C MET A 113 2.57 8.93 -18.74
N GLN A 114 3.18 8.32 -19.75
CA GLN A 114 4.14 7.23 -19.53
C GLN A 114 5.32 7.69 -18.67
N THR A 115 5.85 8.88 -18.95
CA THR A 115 6.95 9.48 -18.17
C THR A 115 6.55 9.72 -16.72
N LEU A 116 5.36 10.30 -16.52
CA LEU A 116 4.80 10.53 -15.18
C LEU A 116 4.63 9.22 -14.40
N VAL A 117 4.05 8.19 -15.03
CA VAL A 117 3.81 6.89 -14.42
C VAL A 117 5.12 6.18 -14.07
N ILE A 118 6.09 6.19 -14.97
CA ILE A 118 7.40 5.57 -14.72
C ILE A 118 8.11 6.26 -13.54
N ALA A 119 8.05 7.59 -13.47
CA ALA A 119 8.60 8.34 -12.33
C ALA A 119 7.85 8.03 -11.02
N HIS A 120 6.52 7.93 -11.08
CA HIS A 120 5.67 7.68 -9.91
C HIS A 120 5.79 6.26 -9.37
N ALA A 121 5.49 5.26 -10.20
CA ALA A 121 5.45 3.86 -9.81
C ALA A 121 6.86 3.24 -9.77
N GLY A 122 7.64 3.44 -10.83
CA GLY A 122 8.94 2.79 -11.01
C GLY A 122 10.05 3.34 -10.12
N TYR A 123 9.94 4.59 -9.66
CA TYR A 123 10.91 5.19 -8.74
C TYR A 123 10.30 5.54 -7.39
N GLY A 124 9.12 6.15 -7.36
CA GLY A 124 8.44 6.53 -6.11
C GLY A 124 7.97 5.36 -5.27
N HIS A 125 6.96 4.62 -5.74
CA HIS A 125 6.42 3.46 -5.02
C HIS A 125 7.46 2.35 -4.86
N SER A 126 8.20 2.02 -5.93
CA SER A 126 9.25 1.00 -5.89
C SER A 126 10.31 1.29 -4.82
N HIS A 127 10.76 2.55 -4.68
CA HIS A 127 11.64 2.95 -3.58
C HIS A 127 10.98 2.77 -2.21
N PHE A 128 9.75 3.26 -2.05
CA PHE A 128 9.04 3.20 -0.77
C PHE A 128 8.85 1.77 -0.29
N PHE A 129 8.38 0.87 -1.17
CA PHE A 129 8.18 -0.54 -0.88
C PHE A 129 9.47 -1.26 -0.51
N LYS A 130 10.58 -0.97 -1.21
CA LYS A 130 11.87 -1.59 -0.91
C LYS A 130 12.43 -1.16 0.43
N ASN A 131 12.20 0.08 0.86
CA ASN A 131 12.95 0.69 1.95
C ASN A 131 12.22 0.79 3.28
N ASN A 132 10.90 0.97 3.25
CA ASN A 132 10.11 1.15 4.45
C ASN A 132 10.16 -0.10 5.35
N TYR A 133 10.37 0.10 6.65
CA TYR A 133 10.56 -0.99 7.61
C TYR A 133 9.33 -1.92 7.71
N VAL A 134 8.12 -1.41 7.46
CA VAL A 134 6.90 -2.20 7.47
C VAL A 134 6.86 -3.15 6.27
N PHE A 135 7.22 -2.68 5.08
CA PHE A 135 7.31 -3.58 3.94
C PHE A 135 8.39 -4.65 4.15
N LYS A 136 9.56 -4.27 4.67
CA LYS A 136 10.64 -5.22 5.00
C LYS A 136 10.27 -6.28 6.05
N GLN A 137 9.28 -6.00 6.89
CA GLN A 137 8.89 -6.90 7.97
C GLN A 137 7.72 -7.83 7.58
N TRP A 138 6.76 -7.34 6.79
CA TRP A 138 5.51 -8.05 6.51
C TRP A 138 5.37 -8.52 5.06
N THR A 139 6.18 -8.02 4.11
CA THR A 139 6.17 -8.46 2.71
C THR A 139 7.38 -9.32 2.35
N ASP A 140 7.18 -10.25 1.42
CA ASP A 140 8.24 -11.02 0.78
C ASP A 140 8.16 -10.77 -0.75
N ALA A 141 8.88 -9.74 -1.20
CA ALA A 141 8.87 -9.31 -2.59
C ALA A 141 9.49 -10.34 -3.55
N ASP A 142 10.43 -11.16 -3.06
CA ASP A 142 11.08 -12.20 -3.88
C ASP A 142 10.17 -13.42 -4.10
N GLY A 143 9.34 -13.77 -3.11
CA GLY A 143 8.51 -14.98 -3.13
C GLY A 143 7.04 -14.81 -3.52
N ILE A 144 6.52 -13.57 -3.59
CA ILE A 144 5.07 -13.34 -3.73
C ILE A 144 4.49 -13.88 -5.05
N LEU A 145 5.19 -13.73 -6.17
CA LEU A 145 4.68 -14.15 -7.48
C LEU A 145 4.53 -15.67 -7.58
N ASP A 146 5.53 -16.42 -7.11
CA ASP A 146 5.44 -17.89 -7.05
C ASP A 146 4.35 -18.35 -6.09
N TYR A 147 4.17 -17.63 -4.98
CA TYR A 147 3.15 -17.93 -4.00
C TYR A 147 1.75 -17.79 -4.59
N LEU A 148 1.51 -16.75 -5.40
CA LEU A 148 0.24 -16.55 -6.10
C LEU A 148 -0.02 -17.63 -7.14
N ASP A 149 0.99 -18.02 -7.93
CA ASP A 149 0.86 -19.11 -8.88
C ASP A 149 0.54 -20.45 -8.19
N PHE A 150 1.24 -20.74 -7.09
CA PHE A 150 0.94 -21.88 -6.23
C PHE A 150 -0.50 -21.83 -5.68
N ALA A 151 -0.91 -20.69 -5.13
CA ALA A 151 -2.25 -20.49 -4.57
C ALA A 151 -3.35 -20.77 -5.62
N ARG A 152 -3.17 -20.23 -6.83
CA ARG A 152 -4.06 -20.48 -7.96
C ARG A 152 -4.13 -21.96 -8.33
N GLY A 153 -2.98 -22.63 -8.48
CA GLY A 153 -2.92 -24.05 -8.79
C GLY A 153 -3.51 -24.93 -7.68
N LEU A 154 -3.34 -24.54 -6.43
CA LEU A 154 -3.87 -25.25 -5.26
C LEU A 154 -5.40 -25.18 -5.21
N VAL A 155 -5.98 -24.00 -5.43
CA VAL A 155 -7.44 -23.82 -5.50
C VAL A 155 -8.02 -24.67 -6.62
N ALA A 156 -7.47 -24.61 -7.83
CA ALA A 156 -7.94 -25.42 -8.95
C ALA A 156 -7.90 -26.93 -8.65
N LYS A 157 -6.80 -27.40 -8.04
CA LYS A 157 -6.67 -28.80 -7.62
C LYS A 157 -7.72 -29.21 -6.56
N TYR A 158 -8.12 -28.30 -5.68
CA TYR A 158 -9.14 -28.55 -4.69
C TYR A 158 -10.55 -28.51 -5.28
N GLU A 159 -10.81 -27.61 -6.24
CA GLU A 159 -12.06 -27.59 -6.99
C GLU A 159 -12.27 -28.92 -7.73
N ASP A 160 -11.23 -29.45 -8.39
CA ASP A 160 -11.29 -30.75 -9.07
C ASP A 160 -11.55 -31.92 -8.12
N ARG A 161 -11.02 -31.86 -6.89
CA ARG A 161 -11.07 -32.98 -5.94
C ARG A 161 -12.30 -32.98 -5.05
N TYR A 162 -12.72 -31.81 -4.58
CA TYR A 162 -13.75 -31.65 -3.56
C TYR A 162 -15.02 -30.96 -4.09
N GLY A 163 -14.98 -30.45 -5.33
CA GLY A 163 -16.07 -29.71 -5.96
C GLY A 163 -15.96 -28.22 -5.72
N GLN A 164 -16.38 -27.43 -6.71
CA GLN A 164 -16.28 -25.98 -6.71
C GLN A 164 -17.06 -25.34 -5.53
N GLU A 165 -18.31 -25.75 -5.30
CA GLU A 165 -19.17 -25.17 -4.26
C GLU A 165 -18.59 -25.30 -2.84
N GLU A 166 -17.94 -26.44 -2.53
CA GLU A 166 -17.38 -26.66 -1.21
C GLU A 166 -16.08 -25.87 -1.00
N VAL A 167 -15.25 -25.73 -2.04
CA VAL A 167 -14.05 -24.90 -1.98
C VAL A 167 -14.41 -23.42 -1.86
N GLU A 168 -15.38 -22.97 -2.65
CA GLU A 168 -15.90 -21.60 -2.61
C GLU A 168 -16.45 -21.25 -1.22
N ARG A 169 -17.23 -22.14 -0.59
CA ARG A 169 -17.76 -21.90 0.76
C ARG A 169 -16.65 -21.68 1.80
N VAL A 170 -15.55 -22.41 1.70
CA VAL A 170 -14.41 -22.26 2.62
C VAL A 170 -13.64 -20.97 2.32
N LEU A 171 -13.46 -20.63 1.04
CA LEU A 171 -12.85 -19.37 0.61
C LEU A 171 -13.66 -18.15 1.06
N ASP A 172 -14.98 -18.17 0.89
CA ASP A 172 -15.90 -17.13 1.35
C ASP A 172 -15.76 -16.88 2.86
N ALA A 173 -15.76 -17.96 3.66
CA ALA A 173 -15.58 -17.86 5.10
C ALA A 173 -14.21 -17.30 5.47
N ALA A 174 -13.16 -17.68 4.73
CA ALA A 174 -11.81 -17.16 4.93
C ALA A 174 -11.71 -15.66 4.56
N HIS A 175 -12.30 -15.25 3.44
CA HIS A 175 -12.35 -13.85 2.99
C HIS A 175 -13.15 -12.97 3.94
N ALA A 176 -14.24 -13.48 4.51
CA ALA A 176 -15.02 -12.77 5.51
C ALA A 176 -14.22 -12.45 6.78
N LEU A 177 -13.26 -13.33 7.14
CA LEU A 177 -12.39 -13.17 8.30
C LEU A 177 -11.03 -12.55 7.95
N GLN A 178 -10.79 -12.14 6.71
CA GLN A 178 -9.46 -11.76 6.26
C GLN A 178 -8.88 -10.60 7.07
N SER A 179 -9.67 -9.56 7.38
CA SER A 179 -9.24 -8.39 8.17
C SER A 179 -8.66 -8.78 9.54
N HIS A 180 -9.16 -9.85 10.14
CA HIS A 180 -8.67 -10.41 11.41
C HIS A 180 -7.59 -11.48 11.21
N GLY A 181 -7.07 -11.63 10.00
CA GLY A 181 -6.04 -12.59 9.60
C GLY A 181 -4.61 -12.07 9.78
N ILE A 182 -4.40 -10.99 10.53
CA ILE A 182 -3.12 -10.28 10.54
C ILE A 182 -2.53 -10.31 11.96
N HIS A 183 -1.23 -10.58 12.05
CA HIS A 183 -0.49 -10.39 13.29
C HIS A 183 -0.10 -8.92 13.43
N ARG A 184 -0.80 -8.17 14.31
CA ARG A 184 -0.57 -6.74 14.55
C ARG A 184 0.81 -6.50 15.21
N PHE A 185 1.26 -7.43 16.04
CA PHE A 185 2.59 -7.40 16.68
C PHE A 185 3.58 -8.35 16.01
N ALA A 186 4.82 -7.87 15.86
CA ALA A 186 5.92 -8.62 15.27
C ALA A 186 6.20 -9.91 16.04
N ARG A 187 5.87 -11.08 15.47
CA ARG A 187 6.34 -12.38 15.98
C ARG A 187 7.36 -12.96 15.02
N LYS A 188 8.65 -12.65 15.26
CA LYS A 188 9.81 -13.04 14.41
C LYS A 188 9.67 -12.58 12.95
N ARG A 189 10.81 -12.44 12.26
CA ARG A 189 10.80 -12.20 10.80
C ARG A 189 10.00 -13.32 10.13
N MET A 190 9.14 -12.96 9.18
CA MET A 190 8.57 -13.89 8.23
C MET A 190 9.72 -14.70 7.61
N PRO A 191 9.75 -16.03 7.77
CA PRO A 191 10.61 -16.86 6.95
C PRO A 191 10.17 -16.73 5.49
N ASP A 192 11.12 -16.84 4.56
CA ASP A 192 10.87 -16.97 3.12
C ASP A 192 9.63 -17.83 2.86
N LEU A 193 8.66 -17.31 2.08
CA LEU A 193 7.38 -17.96 1.79
C LEU A 193 7.59 -19.40 1.30
N ARG A 194 8.63 -19.63 0.49
CA ARG A 194 8.99 -20.96 -0.02
C ARG A 194 9.49 -21.89 1.10
N SER A 195 10.26 -21.35 2.04
CA SER A 195 10.81 -22.09 3.18
C SER A 195 9.73 -22.49 4.20
N GLU A 196 8.73 -21.63 4.41
CA GLU A 196 7.58 -21.94 5.29
C GLU A 196 6.75 -23.09 4.72
N GLN A 197 6.42 -23.02 3.42
CA GLN A 197 5.68 -24.06 2.72
C GLN A 197 6.35 -25.44 2.91
N ARG A 198 7.65 -25.56 2.64
CA ARG A 198 8.39 -26.83 2.77
C ARG A 198 8.36 -27.39 4.19
N ARG A 199 8.66 -26.56 5.20
CA ARG A 199 8.66 -26.98 6.61
C ARG A 199 7.28 -27.44 7.08
N GLU A 200 6.22 -26.98 6.45
CA GLU A 200 4.86 -27.35 6.84
C GLU A 200 4.31 -28.53 6.09
N GLU A 201 4.68 -28.73 4.83
CA GLU A 201 4.51 -30.04 4.20
C GLU A 201 5.19 -31.14 5.02
N GLU A 202 6.40 -30.88 5.52
CA GLU A 202 7.12 -31.79 6.41
C GLU A 202 6.40 -31.99 7.74
N ARG A 203 5.98 -30.91 8.42
CA ARG A 203 5.20 -31.00 9.67
C ARG A 203 3.85 -31.70 9.47
N ARG A 204 3.21 -31.56 8.30
CA ARG A 204 1.95 -32.22 7.96
C ARG A 204 2.16 -33.71 7.73
N ARG A 205 3.18 -34.10 6.96
CA ARG A 205 3.57 -35.51 6.78
C ARG A 205 3.86 -36.19 8.13
N HIS A 206 4.50 -35.47 9.06
CA HIS A 206 4.80 -35.96 10.41
C HIS A 206 3.56 -35.94 11.34
N GLY A 207 2.69 -34.93 11.23
CA GLY A 207 1.45 -34.82 12.00
C GLY A 207 0.39 -35.85 11.59
N GLU A 208 0.28 -36.18 10.31
CA GLU A 208 -0.56 -37.26 9.78
C GLU A 208 -0.14 -38.63 10.33
N GLN A 209 1.13 -38.80 10.71
CA GLN A 209 1.62 -40.01 11.40
C GLN A 209 1.27 -40.04 12.89
N LEU A 210 1.07 -38.89 13.54
CA LEU A 210 0.88 -38.76 15.00
C LEU A 210 -0.58 -38.51 15.43
N PHE A 211 -1.47 -38.10 14.51
CA PHE A 211 -2.83 -37.66 14.84
C PHE A 211 -3.81 -38.80 15.21
N ASN A 212 -3.39 -40.07 15.20
CA ASN A 212 -4.28 -41.21 15.48
C ASN A 212 -4.31 -41.68 16.95
N ASP A 213 -3.36 -41.26 17.80
CA ASP A 213 -3.21 -41.85 19.16
C ASP A 213 -3.65 -40.96 20.33
N LEU A 214 -3.65 -39.63 20.19
CA LEU A 214 -3.87 -38.72 21.33
C LEU A 214 -5.33 -38.30 21.57
N TRP A 215 -6.23 -38.50 20.61
CA TRP A 215 -7.66 -38.13 20.73
C TRP A 215 -8.61 -39.31 20.99
N ARG A 216 -8.09 -40.55 21.07
CA ARG A 216 -8.91 -41.77 21.23
C ARG A 216 -9.09 -42.22 22.69
N THR A 217 -8.45 -41.56 23.65
CA THR A 217 -8.32 -42.08 25.04
C THR A 217 -8.93 -41.21 26.14
N LEU A 218 -9.69 -40.16 25.82
CA LEU A 218 -10.34 -39.34 26.86
C LEU A 218 -11.85 -39.66 26.97
N PRO A 219 -12.33 -40.21 28.11
CA PRO A 219 -13.75 -40.39 28.35
C PRO A 219 -14.45 -39.04 28.51
N ALA A 220 -15.63 -38.90 27.88
CA ALA A 220 -16.49 -37.75 28.05
C ALA A 220 -17.15 -37.77 29.44
N SER A 221 -16.56 -37.06 30.41
CA SER A 221 -17.24 -36.71 31.66
C SER A 221 -17.57 -35.22 31.66
N LYS A 222 -18.84 -34.88 31.93
CA LYS A 222 -19.28 -33.50 32.18
C LYS A 222 -18.64 -32.99 33.49
N ARG A 223 -17.41 -32.49 33.41
CA ARG A 223 -16.77 -31.71 34.48
C ARG A 223 -17.13 -30.24 34.35
N LYS A 224 -17.59 -29.63 35.45
CA LYS A 224 -17.66 -28.18 35.59
C LYS A 224 -16.23 -27.64 35.51
N VAL A 225 -15.95 -26.83 34.50
CA VAL A 225 -14.63 -26.21 34.32
C VAL A 225 -14.37 -25.27 35.49
N THR A 226 -13.24 -25.46 36.16
CA THR A 226 -12.76 -24.56 37.22
C THR A 226 -11.93 -23.44 36.59
N SER A 227 -11.79 -22.27 37.24
CA SER A 227 -11.05 -21.13 36.65
C SER A 227 -9.59 -21.47 36.32
N ASP A 228 -8.99 -22.41 37.06
CA ASP A 228 -7.62 -22.88 36.81
C ASP A 228 -7.51 -23.77 35.56
N GLU A 229 -8.52 -24.61 35.27
CA GLU A 229 -8.55 -25.39 34.03
C GLU A 229 -8.77 -24.50 32.80
N ASP A 230 -9.60 -23.46 32.91
CA ASP A 230 -9.78 -22.46 31.85
C ASP A 230 -8.51 -21.63 31.60
N ALA A 231 -7.81 -21.19 32.66
CA ALA A 231 -6.54 -20.49 32.53
C ALA A 231 -5.48 -21.37 31.86
N ARG A 232 -5.41 -22.66 32.23
CA ARG A 232 -4.48 -23.63 31.63
C ARG A 232 -4.82 -23.92 30.17
N ARG A 233 -6.10 -24.01 29.83
CA ARG A 233 -6.57 -24.18 28.44
C ARG A 233 -6.26 -22.95 27.59
N LYS A 234 -6.45 -21.74 28.12
CA LYS A 234 -6.08 -20.48 27.45
C LYS A 234 -4.56 -20.41 27.21
N ALA A 235 -3.75 -20.78 28.20
CA ALA A 235 -2.30 -20.83 28.06
C ALA A 235 -1.83 -21.87 27.01
N LEU A 236 -2.43 -23.06 27.00
CA LEU A 236 -2.17 -24.11 25.99
C LEU A 236 -2.52 -23.65 24.56
N LEU A 237 -3.55 -22.83 24.41
CA LEU A 237 -4.00 -22.26 23.13
C LEU A 237 -3.27 -20.96 22.75
N GLY A 238 -2.38 -20.46 23.61
CA GLY A 238 -1.65 -19.21 23.37
C GLY A 238 -2.53 -17.96 23.34
N LEU A 239 -3.67 -17.96 24.05
CA LEU A 239 -4.59 -16.83 24.09
C LEU A 239 -4.04 -15.69 24.97
N PRO A 240 -4.24 -14.41 24.60
CA PRO A 240 -5.00 -13.94 23.44
C PRO A 240 -4.22 -14.08 22.12
N GLU A 241 -4.91 -14.59 21.08
CA GLU A 241 -4.42 -14.59 19.70
C GLU A 241 -5.34 -13.68 18.89
N GLU A 242 -4.79 -12.61 18.35
CA GLU A 242 -5.54 -11.61 17.57
C GLU A 242 -5.78 -12.10 16.13
N ASN A 243 -4.89 -12.94 15.61
CA ASN A 243 -5.03 -13.48 14.27
C ASN A 243 -6.00 -14.67 14.26
N LEU A 244 -7.26 -14.39 13.96
CA LEU A 244 -8.34 -15.40 13.94
C LEU A 244 -8.08 -16.48 12.89
N LEU A 245 -7.57 -16.12 11.70
CA LEU A 245 -7.26 -17.10 10.66
C LEU A 245 -6.15 -18.06 11.13
N TYR A 246 -5.09 -17.54 11.74
CA TYR A 246 -4.01 -18.35 12.32
C TYR A 246 -4.52 -19.25 13.43
N PHE A 247 -5.33 -18.69 14.34
CA PHE A 247 -5.92 -19.45 15.44
C PHE A 247 -6.75 -20.62 14.92
N LEU A 248 -7.64 -20.39 13.96
CA LEU A 248 -8.47 -21.43 13.34
C LEU A 248 -7.60 -22.46 12.60
N GLU A 249 -6.62 -22.01 11.82
CA GLU A 249 -5.67 -22.84 11.08
C GLU A 249 -4.96 -23.84 12.02
N LYS A 250 -4.53 -23.41 13.22
CA LYS A 250 -3.77 -24.26 14.15
C LYS A 250 -4.62 -25.06 15.13
N THR A 251 -5.77 -24.53 15.56
CA THR A 251 -6.49 -25.08 16.73
C THR A 251 -7.83 -25.72 16.39
N ALA A 252 -8.47 -25.38 15.26
CA ALA A 252 -9.83 -25.83 15.00
C ALA A 252 -9.87 -27.34 14.72
N PRO A 253 -10.55 -28.17 15.55
CA PRO A 253 -10.46 -29.63 15.43
C PRO A 253 -11.24 -30.20 14.23
N ARG A 254 -12.22 -29.46 13.70
CA ARG A 254 -13.09 -29.88 12.60
C ARG A 254 -12.56 -29.53 11.21
N LEU A 255 -11.50 -28.72 11.12
CA LEU A 255 -10.93 -28.36 9.82
C LEU A 255 -10.10 -29.51 9.26
N GLN A 256 -10.48 -29.93 8.07
CA GLN A 256 -9.71 -30.87 7.24
C GLN A 256 -8.38 -30.22 6.82
N GLY A 257 -7.41 -31.04 6.40
CA GLY A 257 -6.09 -30.56 5.99
C GLY A 257 -6.17 -29.47 4.92
N TRP A 258 -6.97 -29.68 3.89
CA TRP A 258 -7.13 -28.72 2.79
C TRP A 258 -7.86 -27.43 3.21
N HIS A 259 -8.82 -27.48 4.15
CA HIS A 259 -9.44 -26.26 4.70
C HIS A 259 -8.39 -25.35 5.38
N ARG A 260 -7.44 -25.94 6.11
CA ARG A 260 -6.38 -25.18 6.78
C ARG A 260 -5.45 -24.52 5.79
N GLU A 261 -5.16 -25.18 4.68
CA GLU A 261 -4.34 -24.61 3.61
C GLU A 261 -5.03 -23.43 2.94
N VAL A 262 -6.35 -23.48 2.73
CA VAL A 262 -7.14 -22.33 2.23
C VAL A 262 -7.08 -21.15 3.22
N LEU A 263 -7.30 -21.38 4.52
CA LEU A 263 -7.20 -20.32 5.53
C LEU A 263 -5.81 -19.69 5.58
N ARG A 264 -4.77 -20.53 5.54
CA ARG A 264 -3.38 -20.08 5.45
C ARG A 264 -3.16 -19.24 4.20
N MET A 265 -3.64 -19.71 3.05
CA MET A 265 -3.48 -19.01 1.78
C MET A 265 -4.03 -17.58 1.87
N VAL A 266 -5.26 -17.43 2.33
CA VAL A 266 -5.90 -16.12 2.54
C VAL A 266 -5.15 -15.28 3.58
N ARG A 267 -4.72 -15.90 4.69
CA ARG A 267 -3.92 -15.25 5.74
C ARG A 267 -2.64 -14.64 5.20
N MET A 268 -1.87 -15.42 4.44
CA MET A 268 -0.58 -14.99 3.89
C MET A 268 -0.74 -13.87 2.87
N ILE A 269 -1.74 -13.96 1.99
CA ILE A 269 -2.04 -12.91 1.02
C ILE A 269 -2.45 -11.62 1.73
N ASN A 270 -3.36 -11.69 2.70
CA ASN A 270 -3.79 -10.48 3.38
C ASN A 270 -2.68 -9.85 4.24
N GLN A 271 -1.80 -10.68 4.81
CA GLN A 271 -0.63 -10.19 5.54
C GLN A 271 0.34 -9.41 4.62
N TYR A 272 0.51 -9.83 3.36
CA TYR A 272 1.31 -9.10 2.37
C TYR A 272 0.75 -7.68 2.10
N PHE A 273 -0.58 -7.50 2.09
CA PHE A 273 -1.20 -6.19 1.87
C PHE A 273 -1.30 -5.31 3.12
N TYR A 274 -1.00 -5.87 4.29
CA TYR A 274 -1.12 -5.14 5.56
C TYR A 274 -0.30 -3.83 5.62
N PRO A 275 0.94 -3.77 5.09
CA PRO A 275 1.71 -2.54 5.10
C PRO A 275 1.07 -1.40 4.31
N GLN A 276 0.47 -1.69 3.15
CA GLN A 276 -0.17 -0.69 2.29
C GLN A 276 -1.30 0.07 3.02
N ARG A 277 -1.99 -0.59 3.95
CA ARG A 277 -3.04 0.06 4.76
C ARG A 277 -2.49 1.02 5.81
N GLN A 278 -1.28 0.78 6.32
CA GLN A 278 -0.65 1.58 7.39
C GLN A 278 0.20 2.74 6.87
N THR A 279 0.53 2.71 5.58
CA THR A 279 1.47 3.64 4.96
C THR A 279 0.88 4.25 3.70
N LYS A 280 -0.46 4.31 3.58
CA LYS A 280 -1.11 4.78 2.36
C LYS A 280 -0.74 6.23 2.09
N LEU A 281 -0.88 7.11 3.08
CA LEU A 281 -0.54 8.53 2.92
C LEU A 281 0.94 8.73 2.59
N MET A 282 1.82 8.01 3.27
CA MET A 282 3.27 8.11 3.01
C MET A 282 3.66 7.55 1.65
N ASN A 283 3.08 6.43 1.23
CA ASN A 283 3.36 5.79 -0.04
C ASN A 283 2.93 6.70 -1.20
N GLU A 284 1.69 7.19 -1.17
CA GLU A 284 1.19 8.12 -2.19
C GLU A 284 1.96 9.45 -2.17
N GLY A 285 2.25 9.99 -0.97
CA GLY A 285 3.03 11.21 -0.81
C GLY A 285 4.45 11.08 -1.34
N CYS A 286 5.12 9.94 -1.10
CA CYS A 286 6.45 9.65 -1.64
C CYS A 286 6.43 9.59 -3.16
N ALA A 287 5.51 8.82 -3.75
CA ALA A 287 5.42 8.69 -5.19
C ALA A 287 5.04 9.99 -5.89
N THR A 288 4.16 10.79 -5.27
CA THR A 288 3.77 12.12 -5.77
C THR A 288 4.91 13.12 -5.64
N TYR A 289 5.67 13.12 -4.55
CA TYR A 289 6.84 13.97 -4.40
C TYR A 289 7.93 13.62 -5.44
N VAL A 290 8.24 12.33 -5.56
CA VAL A 290 9.25 11.82 -6.49
C VAL A 290 8.90 12.13 -7.94
N HIS A 291 7.65 11.86 -8.37
CA HIS A 291 7.27 12.15 -9.75
C HIS A 291 7.35 13.64 -10.06
N HIS A 292 7.04 14.50 -9.08
CA HIS A 292 6.94 15.93 -9.30
C HIS A 292 8.35 16.46 -9.47
N ARG A 293 9.26 16.02 -8.59
CA ARG A 293 10.66 16.39 -8.67
C ARG A 293 11.32 15.89 -9.96
N ILE A 294 11.10 14.63 -10.34
CA ILE A 294 11.65 14.08 -11.59
C ILE A 294 11.13 14.87 -12.80
N MET A 295 9.81 15.09 -12.91
CA MET A 295 9.22 15.81 -14.03
C MET A 295 9.70 17.27 -14.11
N SER A 296 9.78 17.98 -12.98
CA SER A 296 10.34 19.33 -12.92
C SER A 296 11.82 19.35 -13.31
N ARG A 297 12.64 18.41 -12.83
CA ARG A 297 14.07 18.33 -13.19
C ARG A 297 14.29 17.99 -14.66
N LEU A 298 13.46 17.12 -15.25
CA LEU A 298 13.50 16.84 -16.69
C LEU A 298 13.15 18.10 -17.51
N HIS A 299 12.18 18.92 -17.06
CA HIS A 299 11.86 20.20 -17.70
C HIS A 299 12.99 21.24 -17.53
N GLU A 300 13.51 21.43 -16.31
CA GLU A 300 14.63 22.36 -16.02
C GLU A 300 15.89 22.02 -16.81
N THR A 301 16.15 20.72 -17.01
CA THR A 301 17.27 20.26 -17.83
C THR A 301 16.96 20.27 -19.33
N GLY A 302 15.77 20.69 -19.77
CA GLY A 302 15.39 20.80 -21.18
C GLY A 302 15.19 19.44 -21.87
N GLN A 303 14.90 18.39 -21.10
CA GLN A 303 14.56 17.05 -21.58
C GLN A 303 13.06 16.87 -21.83
N LEU A 304 12.23 17.71 -21.21
CA LEU A 304 10.80 17.85 -21.50
C LEU A 304 10.50 19.21 -22.12
N SER A 305 9.54 19.25 -23.05
CA SER A 305 9.03 20.49 -23.62
C SER A 305 8.04 21.17 -22.68
N ASP A 306 7.78 22.46 -22.87
CA ASP A 306 6.77 23.20 -22.11
C ASP A 306 5.37 22.57 -22.26
N GLY A 307 5.05 22.05 -23.45
CA GLY A 307 3.78 21.38 -23.72
C GLY A 307 3.60 20.11 -22.88
N ALA A 308 4.62 19.24 -22.85
CA ALA A 308 4.62 18.04 -22.02
C ALA A 308 4.58 18.40 -20.52
N TYR A 309 5.29 19.45 -20.12
CA TYR A 309 5.29 19.89 -18.72
C TYR A 309 3.90 20.42 -18.28
N MET A 310 3.20 21.16 -19.14
CA MET A 310 1.83 21.62 -18.86
C MET A 310 0.82 20.48 -18.78
N GLU A 311 0.94 19.47 -19.64
CA GLU A 311 0.11 18.25 -19.56
C GLU A 311 0.35 17.52 -18.23
N PHE A 312 1.62 17.38 -17.81
CA PHE A 312 1.99 16.84 -16.51
C PHE A 312 1.34 17.64 -15.36
N LEU A 313 1.47 18.97 -15.35
CA LEU A 313 0.89 19.81 -14.30
C LEU A 313 -0.62 19.64 -14.20
N HIS A 314 -1.31 19.57 -15.34
CA HIS A 314 -2.75 19.32 -15.37
C HIS A 314 -3.10 17.96 -14.72
N SER A 315 -2.41 16.88 -15.09
CA SER A 315 -2.63 15.56 -14.49
C SER A 315 -2.29 15.53 -13.00
N HIS A 316 -1.16 16.12 -12.59
CA HIS A 316 -0.72 16.18 -11.21
C HIS A 316 -1.74 16.94 -10.33
N THR A 317 -2.11 18.15 -10.73
CA THR A 317 -3.06 19.00 -9.99
C THR A 317 -4.43 18.34 -9.80
N ASN A 318 -4.90 17.56 -10.78
CA ASN A 318 -6.15 16.80 -10.66
C ASN A 318 -6.08 15.72 -9.56
N VAL A 319 -4.91 15.08 -9.39
CA VAL A 319 -4.70 14.03 -8.38
C VAL A 319 -4.50 14.61 -6.97
N VAL A 320 -3.77 15.71 -6.85
CA VAL A 320 -3.50 16.37 -5.56
C VAL A 320 -4.55 17.39 -5.15
N MET A 321 -5.66 17.48 -5.88
CA MET A 321 -6.77 18.35 -5.52
C MET A 321 -7.39 17.90 -4.19
N GLN A 322 -7.48 18.82 -3.23
CA GLN A 322 -8.22 18.64 -1.98
C GLN A 322 -9.42 19.61 -1.99
N PRO A 323 -10.66 19.12 -2.07
CA PRO A 323 -11.84 19.95 -1.84
C PRO A 323 -11.88 20.47 -0.41
N ASP A 324 -12.43 21.66 -0.21
CA ASP A 324 -12.74 22.22 1.12
C ASP A 324 -13.86 21.42 1.81
N PHE A 325 -13.95 21.54 3.14
CA PHE A 325 -14.87 20.75 3.96
C PHE A 325 -16.37 21.00 3.65
N ASP A 326 -16.71 22.15 3.06
CA ASP A 326 -18.06 22.55 2.67
C ASP A 326 -18.38 22.25 1.19
N ASP A 327 -17.42 21.72 0.43
CA ASP A 327 -17.63 21.26 -0.94
C ASP A 327 -18.32 19.88 -0.95
N ARG A 328 -19.32 19.71 -1.83
CA ARG A 328 -20.04 18.43 -1.99
C ARG A 328 -19.15 17.27 -2.43
N ARG A 329 -17.99 17.56 -3.00
CA ARG A 329 -16.99 16.57 -3.44
C ARG A 329 -16.08 16.12 -2.32
N PHE A 330 -16.13 16.77 -1.15
CA PHE A 330 -15.34 16.36 0.01
C PHE A 330 -15.75 14.95 0.44
N SER A 331 -14.78 14.05 0.45
CA SER A 331 -14.96 12.64 0.84
C SER A 331 -13.92 12.21 1.90
N GLY A 332 -13.33 13.19 2.56
CA GLY A 332 -12.21 13.01 3.48
C GLY A 332 -10.93 13.68 2.98
N ILE A 333 -9.84 13.42 3.70
CA ILE A 333 -8.52 13.96 3.38
C ILE A 333 -7.88 13.10 2.28
N ASN A 334 -7.56 13.74 1.17
CA ASN A 334 -6.88 13.13 0.05
C ASN A 334 -5.43 12.79 0.44
N PRO A 335 -5.03 11.49 0.46
CA PRO A 335 -3.69 11.08 0.85
C PRO A 335 -2.61 11.62 -0.09
N TYR A 336 -2.91 11.80 -1.38
CA TYR A 336 -1.99 12.37 -2.35
C TYR A 336 -1.71 13.84 -2.04
N ALA A 337 -2.77 14.61 -1.77
CA ALA A 337 -2.67 16.03 -1.46
C ALA A 337 -1.90 16.28 -0.15
N LEU A 338 -2.32 15.63 0.94
CA LEU A 338 -1.69 15.82 2.25
C LEU A 338 -0.27 15.26 2.27
N GLY A 339 -0.06 14.07 1.71
CA GLY A 339 1.27 13.48 1.56
C GLY A 339 2.18 14.44 0.81
N PHE A 340 1.84 14.81 -0.42
CA PHE A 340 2.67 15.74 -1.22
C PHE A 340 2.96 17.06 -0.49
N ALA A 341 1.98 17.67 0.16
CA ALA A 341 2.17 18.90 0.92
C ALA A 341 3.18 18.72 2.07
N MET A 342 3.06 17.63 2.83
CA MET A 342 4.00 17.32 3.93
C MET A 342 5.42 17.08 3.42
N MET A 343 5.62 16.36 2.31
CA MET A 343 6.96 16.13 1.75
C MET A 343 7.60 17.42 1.22
N ASN A 344 6.82 18.29 0.55
CA ASN A 344 7.30 19.62 0.13
C ASN A 344 7.67 20.50 1.33
N ASP A 345 6.85 20.44 2.39
CA ASP A 345 7.11 21.22 3.60
C ASP A 345 8.37 20.72 4.33
N ILE A 346 8.61 19.41 4.40
CA ILE A 346 9.87 18.85 4.91
C ILE A 346 11.07 19.38 4.11
N GLU A 347 11.00 19.37 2.78
CA GLU A 347 12.06 19.95 1.94
C GLU A 347 12.29 21.44 2.25
N ARG A 348 11.19 22.21 2.33
CA ARG A 348 11.24 23.64 2.67
C ARG A 348 11.86 23.86 4.05
N ILE A 349 11.53 23.05 5.04
CA ILE A 349 12.06 23.16 6.41
C ILE A 349 13.57 22.83 6.42
N CYS A 350 14.00 21.84 5.66
CA CYS A 350 15.42 21.48 5.54
C CYS A 350 16.24 22.61 4.91
N THR A 351 15.67 23.34 3.95
CA THR A 351 16.42 24.31 3.11
C THR A 351 16.20 25.78 3.46
N LYS A 352 15.00 26.14 3.89
CA LYS A 352 14.53 27.52 4.17
C LYS A 352 13.56 27.53 5.38
N PRO A 353 14.02 27.16 6.59
CA PRO A 353 13.17 27.13 7.78
C PRO A 353 12.80 28.54 8.27
N THR A 354 11.56 28.68 8.72
CA THR A 354 11.07 29.82 9.52
C THR A 354 11.38 29.60 11.01
N GLU A 355 11.09 30.59 11.87
CA GLU A 355 11.28 30.41 13.32
C GLU A 355 10.31 29.37 13.89
N GLU A 356 9.06 29.34 13.43
CA GLU A 356 8.08 28.33 13.83
C GLU A 356 8.55 26.90 13.51
N ASP A 357 9.22 26.72 12.36
CA ASP A 357 9.78 25.42 11.99
C ASP A 357 10.91 24.97 12.91
N ARG A 358 11.74 25.91 13.39
CA ARG A 358 12.82 25.62 14.33
C ARG A 358 12.29 25.20 15.69
N GLU A 359 11.12 25.70 16.09
CA GLU A 359 10.45 25.31 17.33
C GLU A 359 9.77 23.94 17.21
N TRP A 360 9.12 23.67 16.08
CA TRP A 360 8.31 22.45 15.91
C TRP A 360 9.11 21.24 15.41
N LEU A 361 10.12 21.48 14.57
CA LEU A 361 10.91 20.46 13.88
C LEU A 361 12.42 20.77 13.96
N PRO A 362 12.98 20.96 15.18
CA PRO A 362 14.37 21.39 15.37
C PRO A 362 15.40 20.42 14.77
N ASP A 363 15.07 19.13 14.69
CA ASP A 363 16.00 18.09 14.23
C ASP A 363 16.30 18.18 12.72
N ILE A 364 15.37 18.74 11.94
CA ILE A 364 15.49 18.83 10.47
C ILE A 364 15.61 20.27 9.96
N ALA A 365 15.19 21.26 10.77
CA ALA A 365 15.17 22.66 10.37
C ALA A 365 16.56 23.18 10.00
N GLY A 366 16.77 23.47 8.71
CA GLY A 366 18.00 24.08 8.20
C GLY A 366 19.18 23.11 8.09
N ASN A 367 18.95 21.80 8.08
CA ASN A 367 20.02 20.80 7.92
C ASN A 367 20.66 20.78 6.52
N GLY A 368 20.02 21.39 5.51
CA GLY A 368 20.49 21.47 4.13
C GLY A 368 20.40 20.17 3.32
N ASP A 369 19.89 19.07 3.88
CA ASP A 369 19.77 17.76 3.22
C ASP A 369 18.32 17.26 3.20
N ALA A 370 17.52 17.85 2.31
CA ALA A 370 16.12 17.48 2.15
C ALA A 370 15.95 16.02 1.70
N TYR A 371 16.74 15.54 0.75
CA TYR A 371 16.61 14.18 0.25
C TYR A 371 17.03 13.13 1.28
N GLY A 372 18.11 13.36 2.04
CA GLY A 372 18.48 12.48 3.14
C GLY A 372 17.40 12.40 4.21
N THR A 373 16.83 13.55 4.57
CA THR A 373 15.72 13.63 5.52
C THR A 373 14.50 12.85 5.04
N LEU A 374 14.08 13.05 3.79
CA LEU A 374 12.93 12.35 3.21
C LEU A 374 13.16 10.83 3.12
N ARG A 375 14.35 10.37 2.73
CA ARG A 375 14.69 8.94 2.71
C ARG A 375 14.63 8.31 4.10
N ASP A 376 15.11 9.01 5.13
CA ASP A 376 14.99 8.55 6.52
C ASP A 376 13.52 8.43 6.95
N VAL A 377 12.74 9.47 6.65
CA VAL A 377 11.30 9.49 6.94
C VAL A 377 10.57 8.34 6.26
N TRP A 378 10.79 8.14 4.96
CA TRP A 378 10.16 7.05 4.19
C TRP A 378 10.58 5.66 4.69
N ALA A 379 11.80 5.51 5.17
CA ALA A 379 12.30 4.23 5.67
C ALA A 379 11.74 3.85 7.05
N ASN A 380 11.55 4.84 7.95
CA ASN A 380 11.44 4.59 9.39
C ASN A 380 10.07 4.90 10.01
N TYR A 381 9.12 5.45 9.24
CA TYR A 381 7.81 5.86 9.76
C TYR A 381 6.64 5.17 9.02
N ARG A 382 5.49 5.13 9.71
CA ARG A 382 4.14 4.82 9.19
C ARG A 382 3.27 6.08 9.20
N ASP A 383 2.10 6.06 8.55
CA ASP A 383 1.22 7.23 8.42
C ASP A 383 0.93 7.92 9.76
N GLU A 384 0.51 7.17 10.78
CA GLU A 384 0.24 7.69 12.13
C GLU A 384 1.47 8.41 12.73
N SER A 385 2.63 7.75 12.70
CA SER A 385 3.88 8.31 13.22
C SER A 385 4.41 9.48 12.36
N PHE A 386 4.16 9.46 11.05
CA PHE A 386 4.58 10.50 10.13
C PHE A 386 3.76 11.78 10.37
N VAL A 387 2.44 11.67 10.44
CA VAL A 387 1.56 12.78 10.79
C VAL A 387 1.87 13.29 12.19
N SER A 388 2.01 12.39 13.18
CA SER A 388 2.25 12.81 14.56
C SER A 388 3.60 13.46 14.81
N GLN A 389 4.59 13.28 13.93
CA GLN A 389 5.92 13.88 14.07
C GLN A 389 6.12 15.06 13.12
N PHE A 390 5.77 14.92 11.85
CA PHE A 390 6.18 15.83 10.77
C PHE A 390 5.08 16.75 10.25
N LEU A 391 3.81 16.60 10.68
CA LEU A 391 2.78 17.56 10.31
C LEU A 391 3.04 18.91 10.99
N SER A 392 3.38 19.92 10.18
CA SER A 392 3.73 21.26 10.64
C SER A 392 2.49 22.16 10.79
N PRO A 393 2.57 23.21 11.61
CA PRO A 393 1.55 24.26 11.67
C PRO A 393 1.26 24.93 10.33
N ALA A 394 2.26 25.10 9.47
CA ALA A 394 2.10 25.69 8.14
C ALA A 394 1.14 24.85 7.28
N VAL A 395 1.39 23.54 7.16
CA VAL A 395 0.50 22.64 6.41
C VAL A 395 -0.89 22.58 7.03
N MET A 396 -1.01 22.57 8.37
CA MET A 396 -2.32 22.61 9.04
C MET A 396 -3.12 23.87 8.71
N ARG A 397 -2.45 25.03 8.58
CA ARG A 397 -3.09 26.29 8.16
C ARG A 397 -3.48 26.26 6.69
N ASP A 398 -2.60 25.79 5.82
CA ASP A 398 -2.85 25.77 4.38
C ASP A 398 -4.04 24.86 4.01
N PHE A 399 -4.21 23.75 4.73
CA PHE A 399 -5.37 22.86 4.59
C PHE A 399 -6.61 23.32 5.39
N GLY A 400 -6.49 24.37 6.21
CA GLY A 400 -7.57 24.85 7.05
C GLY A 400 -8.06 23.81 8.07
N PHE A 401 -7.18 22.99 8.63
CA PHE A 401 -7.60 21.93 9.54
C PHE A 401 -8.22 22.47 10.84
N PHE A 402 -9.31 21.83 11.25
CA PHE A 402 -9.95 22.00 12.56
C PHE A 402 -10.46 20.63 13.03
N ARG A 403 -10.70 20.51 14.34
CA ARG A 403 -11.25 19.29 14.94
C ARG A 403 -12.66 19.57 15.41
N VAL A 404 -13.60 18.74 14.95
CA VAL A 404 -14.96 18.66 15.49
C VAL A 404 -15.04 17.48 16.45
N VAL A 405 -15.76 17.66 17.56
CA VAL A 405 -16.16 16.61 18.48
C VAL A 405 -17.68 16.57 18.49
N ASP A 406 -18.22 15.39 18.22
CA ASP A 406 -19.65 15.08 18.26
C ASP A 406 -19.85 14.14 19.45
N ASP A 407 -20.41 14.69 20.53
CA ASP A 407 -20.70 13.96 21.77
C ASP A 407 -22.20 13.65 21.79
N GLU A 408 -22.57 12.37 21.93
CA GLU A 408 -23.97 11.94 21.89
C GLU A 408 -24.81 12.55 23.02
N ASP A 409 -24.16 12.99 24.11
CA ASP A 409 -24.81 13.63 25.25
C ASP A 409 -25.00 15.16 25.08
N GLU A 410 -24.41 15.77 24.05
CA GLU A 410 -24.47 17.21 23.77
C GLU A 410 -25.34 17.51 22.53
N GLU A 411 -26.13 18.60 22.57
CA GLU A 411 -27.02 18.97 21.45
C GLU A 411 -26.27 19.63 20.28
N GLU A 412 -25.07 20.17 20.52
CA GLU A 412 -24.27 20.91 19.54
C GLU A 412 -22.90 20.26 19.33
N MET A 413 -22.44 20.23 18.08
CA MET A 413 -21.08 19.82 17.76
C MET A 413 -20.06 20.88 18.21
N GLU A 414 -19.01 20.46 18.92
CA GLU A 414 -17.96 21.36 19.42
C GLU A 414 -16.77 21.42 18.43
N VAL A 415 -16.35 22.62 18.05
CA VAL A 415 -15.05 22.84 17.38
C VAL A 415 -13.94 22.87 18.43
N ALA A 416 -13.47 21.70 18.84
CA ALA A 416 -12.54 21.51 19.96
C ALA A 416 -11.09 21.98 19.71
N ALA A 417 -10.70 22.21 18.45
CA ALA A 417 -9.40 22.75 18.08
C ALA A 417 -9.41 23.44 16.71
N ILE A 418 -8.70 24.57 16.63
CA ILE A 418 -8.48 25.36 15.40
C ILE A 418 -6.97 25.60 15.19
N HIS A 419 -6.60 26.32 14.13
CA HIS A 419 -5.22 26.64 13.76
C HIS A 419 -4.58 27.71 14.67
N ASP A 420 -4.57 27.46 15.98
CA ASP A 420 -3.80 28.22 16.99
C ASP A 420 -2.72 27.34 17.65
N GLU A 421 -1.80 27.96 18.40
CA GLU A 421 -0.67 27.27 19.06
C GLU A 421 -1.09 26.04 19.88
N ARG A 422 -2.24 26.11 20.58
CA ARG A 422 -2.73 25.02 21.42
C ARG A 422 -3.49 23.98 20.59
N GLY A 423 -4.17 24.42 19.54
CA GLY A 423 -4.98 23.63 18.64
C GLY A 423 -4.16 22.77 17.68
N TYR A 424 -3.01 23.24 17.19
CA TYR A 424 -2.15 22.45 16.30
C TYR A 424 -1.76 21.10 16.90
N ARG A 425 -1.39 21.05 18.18
CA ARG A 425 -1.06 19.77 18.85
C ARG A 425 -2.25 18.84 18.96
N LYS A 426 -3.46 19.38 19.16
CA LYS A 426 -4.71 18.60 19.21
C LYS A 426 -5.11 18.09 17.83
N ILE A 427 -5.03 18.94 16.80
CA ILE A 427 -5.31 18.59 15.40
C ILE A 427 -4.35 17.49 14.95
N ARG A 428 -3.04 17.67 15.15
CA ARG A 428 -2.02 16.69 14.78
C ARG A 428 -2.25 15.32 15.42
N ARG A 429 -2.60 15.29 16.72
CA ARG A 429 -2.93 14.05 17.43
C ARG A 429 -4.23 13.41 16.93
N ALA A 430 -5.25 14.20 16.65
CA ALA A 430 -6.52 13.70 16.14
C ALA A 430 -6.33 13.10 14.73
N LEU A 431 -5.65 13.83 13.84
CA LEU A 431 -5.37 13.36 12.49
C LEU A 431 -4.50 12.09 12.49
N ALA A 432 -3.45 12.05 13.32
CA ALA A 432 -2.63 10.84 13.45
C ALA A 432 -3.46 9.60 13.84
N ARG A 433 -4.44 9.74 14.76
CA ARG A 433 -5.33 8.64 15.16
C ARG A 433 -6.22 8.12 14.02
N HIS A 434 -6.59 8.96 13.05
CA HIS A 434 -7.33 8.49 11.86
C HIS A 434 -6.51 7.52 11.01
N TYR A 435 -5.18 7.57 11.11
CA TYR A 435 -4.27 6.65 10.42
C TYR A 435 -3.85 5.45 11.28
N ASP A 436 -4.31 5.37 12.54
CA ASP A 436 -4.08 4.19 13.36
C ASP A 436 -5.04 3.07 12.95
N VAL A 437 -4.48 2.05 12.30
CA VAL A 437 -5.20 0.86 11.86
C VAL A 437 -5.80 0.08 13.04
N ALA A 438 -5.21 0.18 14.24
CA ALA A 438 -5.77 -0.46 15.44
C ALA A 438 -6.99 0.27 16.02
N TYR A 439 -7.19 1.55 15.66
CA TYR A 439 -8.31 2.36 16.11
C TYR A 439 -9.48 2.31 15.11
N SER A 440 -9.18 2.05 13.83
CA SER A 440 -10.16 2.03 12.74
C SER A 440 -10.79 0.64 12.47
N ASP A 441 -10.14 -0.44 12.94
CA ASP A 441 -10.64 -1.84 12.94
C ASP A 441 -11.11 -2.26 14.35
#